data_AF-A0A6G7C061-F1
#
_entry.id   AF-A0A6G7C061-F1
#
_cell.length_a   1.000
_cell.length_b   1.000
_cell.length_c   1.000
_cell.angle_alpha   90.00
_cell.angle_beta   90.00
_cell.angle_gamma   90.00
#
_symmetry.space_group_name_H-M   'P 1'
#
loop_
_entity.id
_entity.type
_entity.pdbx_description
1 polymer ?
#
loop_
_entity_poly.entity_id
_entity_poly.type
_entity_poly.pdbx_seq_one_letter_code
_entity_poly.pdbx_strand_id
1 'polypeptide(L)'
;MLTKRNSWLRTGTLAVLGLGLAYGAQSFTEKEEVKPISTTKVTATVWRFIGTNSSEILQADKWEQGASSDPNCQNDPFQPLPCQYTVTDQTIADSEELMDYFEATYPSDTADEVRNHADSQKPEIL
;
A
#
# COMPACT_ATOMS: atom_id res chain seq x y z
N MET A 1 -61.64 -3.95 24.89
CA MET A 1 -61.62 -5.02 23.87
C MET A 1 -61.10 -6.30 24.53
N LEU A 2 -61.84 -7.40 24.41
CA LEU A 2 -61.42 -8.77 24.76
C LEU A 2 -60.10 -9.11 24.03
N THR A 3 -59.19 -9.93 24.56
CA THR A 3 -59.29 -11.40 24.40
C THR A 3 -58.33 -12.17 25.31
N LYS A 4 -58.92 -13.18 25.94
CA LYS A 4 -58.40 -14.33 26.70
C LYS A 4 -57.69 -15.34 25.79
N ARG A 5 -56.61 -15.99 26.27
CA ARG A 5 -56.30 -17.44 26.10
C ARG A 5 -54.98 -17.78 26.85
N ASN A 6 -55.03 -18.45 27.99
CA ASN A 6 -54.99 -19.92 28.19
C ASN A 6 -53.84 -20.63 27.46
N SER A 7 -52.93 -21.24 28.23
CA SER A 7 -52.68 -22.70 28.30
C SER A 7 -51.26 -22.93 28.81
N TRP A 8 -51.03 -23.44 30.03
CA TRP A 8 -51.01 -24.86 30.36
C TRP A 8 -50.00 -25.64 29.49
N LEU A 9 -48.83 -25.98 30.07
CA LEU A 9 -48.40 -27.37 30.29
C LEU A 9 -47.02 -27.40 31.00
N ARG A 10 -47.01 -28.05 32.17
CA ARG A 10 -45.81 -28.58 32.81
C ARG A 10 -45.29 -29.76 31.99
N THR A 11 -44.03 -29.78 31.56
CA THR A 11 -43.23 -30.98 31.29
C THR A 11 -41.80 -30.47 31.04
N GLY A 12 -40.73 -30.78 31.79
CA GLY A 12 -40.41 -32.00 32.49
C GLY A 12 -39.49 -32.85 31.63
N THR A 13 -38.19 -32.50 31.52
CA THR A 13 -37.12 -33.46 31.22
C THR A 13 -35.74 -32.85 31.44
N LEU A 14 -35.10 -33.32 32.51
CA LEU A 14 -33.65 -33.38 32.65
C LEU A 14 -33.08 -34.12 31.44
N ALA A 15 -32.14 -33.50 30.74
CA ALA A 15 -31.19 -34.20 29.88
C ALA A 15 -29.79 -33.83 30.34
N VAL A 16 -29.29 -34.55 31.35
CA VAL A 16 -27.87 -34.62 31.66
C VAL A 16 -27.25 -35.46 30.55
N LEU A 17 -26.74 -34.81 29.51
CA LEU A 17 -25.87 -35.46 28.54
C LEU A 17 -24.45 -35.37 29.08
N GLY A 18 -24.10 -36.39 29.86
CA GLY A 18 -22.71 -36.73 30.11
C GLY A 18 -22.08 -37.20 28.81
N LEU A 19 -21.14 -36.43 28.27
CA LEU A 19 -20.11 -36.94 27.39
C LEU A 19 -18.77 -36.73 28.09
N GLY A 20 -18.29 -37.80 28.71
CA GLY A 20 -16.87 -37.94 28.99
C GLY A 20 -16.14 -38.06 27.65
N LEU A 21 -15.24 -37.13 27.37
CA LEU A 21 -14.19 -37.34 26.40
C LEU A 21 -12.87 -37.29 27.15
N ALA A 22 -12.20 -38.44 27.04
CA ALA A 22 -10.97 -38.79 27.68
C ALA A 22 -9.83 -37.83 27.32
N TYR A 23 -8.83 -37.83 28.20
CA TYR A 23 -7.51 -37.28 28.04
C TYR A 23 -6.97 -37.35 26.60
N GLY A 24 -6.69 -36.17 26.05
CA GLY A 24 -5.75 -35.97 24.96
C GLY A 24 -4.83 -34.82 25.31
N ALA A 25 -3.80 -35.10 26.11
CA ALA A 25 -2.67 -34.19 26.23
C ALA A 25 -1.92 -34.23 24.89
N GLN A 26 -2.19 -33.25 24.02
CA GLN A 26 -1.30 -32.89 22.93
C GLN A 26 -0.97 -31.41 23.10
N SER A 27 0.15 -31.23 23.79
CA SER A 27 1.03 -30.07 23.78
C SER A 27 1.24 -29.51 22.36
N PHE A 28 1.51 -28.20 22.31
CA PHE A 28 1.97 -27.43 21.15
C PHE A 28 0.93 -27.15 20.06
N THR A 29 0.37 -25.95 20.08
CA THR A 29 0.92 -24.83 19.31
C THR A 29 -0.02 -23.66 19.55
N GLU A 30 0.51 -22.61 20.17
CA GLU A 30 -0.10 -21.27 20.17
C GLU A 30 -0.52 -21.00 18.73
N LYS A 31 -1.83 -20.91 18.50
CA LYS A 31 -2.35 -20.49 17.21
C LYS A 31 -1.97 -19.03 17.10
N GLU A 32 -0.78 -18.80 16.57
CA GLU A 32 -0.41 -17.52 16.00
C GLU A 32 -1.56 -17.20 15.06
N GLU A 33 -2.36 -16.21 15.48
CA GLU A 33 -3.29 -15.53 14.63
C GLU A 33 -2.43 -14.94 13.52
N VAL A 34 -2.24 -15.72 12.45
CA VAL A 34 -1.74 -15.21 11.18
C VAL A 34 -2.82 -14.21 10.77
N LYS A 35 -2.65 -12.97 11.23
CA LYS A 35 -3.31 -11.81 10.66
C LYS A 35 -3.21 -12.03 9.16
N PRO A 36 -4.31 -12.03 8.41
CA PRO A 36 -4.20 -12.07 6.97
C PRO A 36 -3.21 -10.96 6.63
N ILE A 37 -2.08 -11.35 6.03
CA ILE A 37 -1.24 -10.40 5.32
C ILE A 37 -2.21 -9.89 4.28
N SER A 38 -2.84 -8.76 4.60
CA SER A 38 -3.55 -7.95 3.64
C SER A 38 -2.47 -7.68 2.64
N THR A 39 -2.46 -8.45 1.55
CA THR A 39 -1.71 -8.13 0.35
C THR A 39 -2.39 -6.89 -0.16
N THR A 40 -2.11 -5.76 0.50
CA THR A 40 -2.55 -4.45 0.09
C THR A 40 -1.98 -4.32 -1.30
N LYS A 41 -2.87 -4.39 -2.28
CA LYS A 41 -2.47 -4.38 -3.69
C LYS A 41 -1.81 -3.04 -3.92
N VAL A 42 -0.48 -3.04 -3.93
CA VAL A 42 0.30 -1.84 -4.24
C VAL A 42 -0.06 -1.46 -5.66
N THR A 43 -0.65 -0.29 -5.80
CA THR A 43 -0.92 0.28 -7.12
C THR A 43 0.29 1.08 -7.50
N ALA A 44 0.97 0.67 -8.57
CA ALA A 44 2.08 1.44 -9.11
C ALA A 44 1.57 2.80 -9.59
N THR A 45 2.25 3.86 -9.20
CA THR A 45 1.91 5.25 -9.56
C THR A 45 3.04 5.85 -10.37
N VAL A 46 2.69 6.40 -11.52
CA VAL A 46 3.63 7.12 -12.39
C VAL A 46 3.45 8.60 -12.15
N TRP A 47 4.57 9.28 -11.95
CA TRP A 47 4.63 10.71 -11.69
C TRP A 47 5.44 11.39 -12.78
N ARG A 48 4.94 12.50 -13.31
CA ARG A 48 5.64 13.34 -14.28
C ARG A 48 6.17 14.58 -13.57
N PHE A 49 7.43 14.90 -13.81
CA PHE A 49 8.03 16.13 -13.35
C PHE A 49 7.72 17.27 -14.33
N ILE A 50 7.26 18.40 -13.81
CA ILE A 50 6.90 19.61 -14.59
C ILE A 50 7.76 20.82 -14.23
N GLY A 51 8.77 20.64 -13.39
CA GLY A 51 9.72 21.70 -13.05
C GLY A 51 10.71 21.99 -14.18
N THR A 52 11.39 23.12 -14.06
CA THR A 52 12.39 23.59 -15.04
C THR A 52 13.82 23.49 -14.54
N ASN A 53 14.02 23.17 -13.25
CA ASN A 53 15.32 23.20 -12.59
C ASN A 53 15.51 22.00 -11.63
N SER A 54 16.74 21.60 -11.32
CA SER A 54 17.00 20.44 -10.43
C SER A 54 16.61 20.69 -8.97
N SER A 55 16.68 21.94 -8.50
CA SER A 55 16.25 22.32 -7.16
C SER A 55 14.74 22.16 -6.92
N GLU A 56 13.97 21.99 -7.99
CA GLU A 56 12.52 21.84 -7.97
C GLU A 56 12.08 20.38 -7.83
N ILE A 57 13.01 19.42 -7.91
CA ILE A 57 12.74 17.98 -7.82
C ILE A 57 12.09 17.59 -6.49
N LEU A 58 12.43 18.31 -5.42
CA LEU A 58 11.91 18.09 -4.07
C LEU A 58 10.74 19.04 -3.73
N GLN A 59 10.03 19.54 -4.75
CA GLN A 59 8.85 20.36 -4.57
C GLN A 59 7.62 19.58 -5.06
N ALA A 60 6.66 19.34 -4.17
CA ALA A 60 5.46 18.57 -4.46
C ALA A 60 4.63 19.16 -5.64
N ASP A 61 4.60 20.49 -5.78
CA ASP A 61 3.87 21.18 -6.85
C ASP A 61 4.54 21.05 -8.24
N LYS A 62 5.68 20.37 -8.31
CA LYS A 62 6.43 20.10 -9.54
C LYS A 62 6.27 18.68 -10.04
N TRP A 63 5.36 17.92 -9.40
CA TRP A 63 5.01 16.57 -9.80
C TRP A 63 3.51 16.45 -10.04
N GLU A 64 3.16 15.86 -11.18
CA GLU A 64 1.79 15.54 -11.56
C GLU A 64 1.62 14.04 -11.76
N GLN A 65 0.48 13.48 -11.37
CA GLN A 65 0.20 12.07 -11.67
C GLN A 65 0.01 11.86 -13.17
N GLY A 66 0.69 10.85 -13.70
CA GLY A 66 0.63 10.45 -15.09
C GLY A 66 2.01 10.25 -15.71
N ALA A 67 2.03 9.58 -16.86
CA ALA A 67 3.24 9.43 -17.65
C ALA A 67 3.61 10.75 -18.34
N SER A 68 4.90 10.94 -18.62
CA SER A 68 5.33 11.99 -19.53
C SER A 68 4.83 11.70 -20.95
N SER A 69 4.30 12.72 -21.62
CA SER A 69 3.95 12.65 -23.05
C SER A 69 5.10 13.11 -23.94
N ASP A 70 6.23 13.54 -23.37
CA ASP A 70 7.37 14.04 -24.11
C ASP A 70 8.30 12.89 -24.54
N PRO A 71 8.43 12.61 -25.85
CA PRO A 71 9.31 11.55 -26.35
C PRO A 71 10.81 11.90 -26.23
N ASN A 72 11.18 13.16 -25.97
CA ASN A 72 12.58 13.61 -25.90
C ASN A 72 13.16 13.61 -24.49
N CYS A 73 12.40 13.08 -23.53
CA CYS A 73 12.70 13.15 -22.10
C CYS A 73 14.00 12.48 -21.63
N GLN A 74 14.73 11.78 -22.49
CA GLN A 74 15.88 10.94 -22.12
C GLN A 74 17.25 11.50 -22.52
N ASN A 75 17.34 12.67 -23.18
CA ASN A 75 18.52 12.96 -24.02
C ASN A 75 19.31 14.26 -23.77
N ASP A 76 19.24 14.89 -22.58
CA ASP A 76 20.14 16.03 -22.27
C ASP A 76 21.27 15.64 -21.30
N PRO A 77 22.53 15.48 -21.74
CA PRO A 77 23.64 15.13 -20.86
C PRO A 77 24.13 16.28 -19.95
N PHE A 78 23.65 17.51 -20.12
CA PHE A 78 24.13 18.68 -19.35
C PHE A 78 23.28 19.03 -18.12
N GLN A 79 22.08 18.46 -18.01
CA GLN A 79 21.30 18.21 -16.78
C GLN A 79 19.91 17.72 -17.21
N PRO A 80 19.74 16.41 -17.45
CA PRO A 80 18.42 15.91 -17.79
C PRO A 80 17.62 15.91 -16.50
N LEU A 81 16.71 16.85 -16.36
CA LEU A 81 15.73 16.83 -15.29
C LEU A 81 15.00 15.49 -15.31
N PRO A 82 14.52 15.01 -14.14
CA PRO A 82 13.59 13.89 -14.14
C PRO A 82 12.45 14.22 -15.08
N CYS A 83 12.00 13.24 -15.84
CA CYS A 83 10.80 13.43 -16.65
C CYS A 83 9.63 12.68 -16.06
N GLN A 84 9.90 11.45 -15.65
CA GLN A 84 8.94 10.64 -14.94
C GLN A 84 9.63 9.78 -13.89
N TYR A 85 8.88 9.44 -12.87
CA TYR A 85 9.28 8.55 -11.79
C TYR A 85 8.14 7.58 -11.51
N THR A 86 8.42 6.29 -11.57
CA THR A 86 7.45 5.25 -11.28
C THR A 86 7.72 4.65 -9.89
N VAL A 87 6.76 4.82 -8.98
CA VAL A 87 6.74 4.14 -7.68
C VAL A 87 5.99 2.82 -7.86
N THR A 88 6.61 1.69 -7.51
CA THR A 88 6.04 0.34 -7.72
C THR A 88 5.83 -0.44 -6.42
N ASP A 89 6.39 0.05 -5.33
CA ASP A 89 6.47 -0.58 -4.01
C ASP A 89 5.52 0.07 -2.98
N GLN A 90 5.05 1.28 -3.23
CA GLN A 90 4.06 1.98 -2.42
C GLN A 90 2.96 2.63 -3.28
N THR A 91 1.74 2.69 -2.73
CA THR A 91 0.65 3.49 -3.34
C THR A 91 0.78 4.91 -2.83
N ILE A 92 0.98 5.85 -3.75
CA ILE A 92 1.17 7.27 -3.45
C ILE A 92 -0.07 8.03 -3.94
N ALA A 93 -0.83 8.63 -3.03
CA ALA A 93 -2.12 9.23 -3.35
C ALA A 93 -1.99 10.65 -3.95
N ASP A 94 -0.96 11.39 -3.57
CA ASP A 94 -0.72 12.78 -3.96
C ASP A 94 0.78 13.11 -3.95
N SER A 95 1.12 14.32 -4.41
CA SER A 95 2.53 14.71 -4.56
C SER A 95 3.23 15.05 -3.25
N GLU A 96 2.51 15.30 -2.15
CA GLU A 96 3.12 15.46 -0.82
C GLU A 96 3.57 14.08 -0.31
N GLU A 97 2.74 13.05 -0.46
CA GLU A 97 3.14 11.66 -0.16
C GLU A 97 4.33 11.19 -1.03
N LEU A 98 4.48 11.74 -2.24
CA LEU A 98 5.65 11.48 -3.08
C LEU A 98 6.93 12.10 -2.47
N MET A 99 6.84 13.29 -1.87
CA MET A 99 7.99 13.92 -1.21
C MET A 99 8.41 13.12 0.04
N ASP A 100 7.43 12.69 0.84
CA ASP A 100 7.69 11.80 1.99
C ASP A 100 8.36 10.49 1.53
N TYR A 101 7.91 9.94 0.40
CA TYR A 101 8.53 8.75 -0.20
C TYR A 101 9.98 9.02 -0.63
N PHE A 102 10.26 10.16 -1.26
CA PHE A 102 11.63 10.52 -1.64
C PHE A 102 12.53 10.72 -0.43
N GLU A 103 12.07 11.41 0.61
CA GLU A 103 12.84 11.60 1.85
C GLU A 103 13.15 10.27 2.55
N ALA A 104 12.17 9.34 2.57
CA ALA A 104 12.36 8.01 3.15
C ALA A 104 13.30 7.12 2.30
N THR A 105 13.25 7.25 0.98
CA THR A 105 14.01 6.40 0.04
C THR A 105 15.45 6.91 -0.16
N TYR A 106 15.64 8.23 -0.17
CA TYR A 106 16.89 8.92 -0.51
C TYR A 106 17.28 9.96 0.56
N PRO A 107 17.73 9.52 1.75
CA PRO A 107 18.03 10.41 2.89
C PRO A 107 19.28 11.28 2.72
N SER A 108 20.12 11.01 1.72
CA SER A 108 21.28 11.83 1.34
C SER A 108 21.12 12.35 -0.08
N ASP A 109 21.38 13.64 -0.33
CA ASP A 109 21.36 14.23 -1.68
C ASP A 109 20.12 13.86 -2.53
N THR A 110 18.95 13.91 -1.89
CA THR A 110 17.65 13.42 -2.39
C THR A 110 17.34 13.85 -3.82
N ALA A 111 17.61 15.10 -4.20
CA ALA A 111 17.30 15.60 -5.54
C ALA A 111 18.12 14.92 -6.64
N ASP A 112 19.42 14.71 -6.40
CA ASP A 112 20.30 14.07 -7.37
C ASP A 112 20.05 12.55 -7.41
N GLU A 113 19.74 11.93 -6.27
CA GLU A 113 19.38 10.51 -6.20
C GLU A 113 18.04 10.23 -6.92
N VAL A 114 17.01 11.03 -6.64
CA VAL A 114 15.72 10.97 -7.35
C VAL A 114 15.93 11.14 -8.85
N ARG A 115 16.75 12.11 -9.28
CA ARG A 115 17.08 12.29 -10.70
C ARG A 115 17.72 11.05 -11.29
N ASN A 116 18.70 10.48 -10.61
CA ASN A 116 19.43 9.31 -11.12
C ASN A 116 18.59 8.02 -11.14
N HIS A 117 17.49 7.97 -10.38
CA HIS A 117 16.57 6.82 -10.34
C HIS A 117 15.27 7.04 -11.10
N ALA A 118 15.03 8.26 -11.59
CA ALA A 118 13.96 8.57 -12.52
C ALA A 118 14.05 7.73 -13.80
N ASP A 119 12.91 7.38 -14.37
CA ASP A 119 12.86 6.44 -15.49
C ASP A 119 13.43 7.04 -16.79
N SER A 120 13.54 8.37 -16.88
CA SER A 120 14.23 9.02 -18.01
C SER A 120 15.74 8.80 -18.01
N GLN A 121 16.34 8.35 -16.91
CA GLN A 121 17.78 8.10 -16.80
C GLN A 121 18.15 6.61 -16.88
N LYS A 122 17.15 5.71 -16.89
CA LYS A 122 17.40 4.28 -17.04
C LYS A 122 17.56 3.96 -18.53
N PRO A 123 18.75 3.54 -19.01
CA PRO A 123 18.87 3.08 -20.38
C PRO A 123 17.92 1.90 -20.57
N GLU A 124 17.08 1.95 -21.61
CA GLU A 124 16.31 0.78 -22.03
C GLU A 124 17.32 -0.30 -22.44
N ILE A 125 17.48 -1.31 -21.59
CA ILE A 125 18.30 -2.48 -21.93
C ILE A 125 17.47 -3.29 -22.93
N LEU A 126 17.78 -3.12 -24.22
CA LEU A 126 17.28 -3.92 -25.34
C LEU A 126 17.78 -5.37 -25.30
#